data_AF-A0A923Z343-F1
#
_entry.id   AF-A0A923Z343-F1
#
_cell.length_a   1.000
_cell.length_b   1.000
_cell.length_c   1.000
_cell.angle_alpha   90.00
_cell.angle_beta   90.00
_cell.angle_gamma   90.00
#
_symmetry.space_group_name_H-M   'P 1'
#
loop_
_entity.id
_entity.type
_entity.pdbx_description
1 polymer ?
#
loop_
_entity_poly.entity_id
_entity_poly.type
_entity_poly.pdbx_seq_one_letter_code
_entity_poly.pdbx_strand_id
1 'polypeptide(L)' 'MGLRNKRPHNMVYAVDRKGAKSGGKVNNAIKHYKGLLARIEFEGNTLWLQNAMTRVLAKFKKYAVNIAKI' A
#
# COMPACT_ATOMS: atom_id res chain seq x y z
N MET A 1 -21.10 43.86 17.02
CA MET A 1 -21.21 42.39 17.12
C MET A 1 -20.46 41.78 15.94
N GLY A 2 -19.26 41.26 16.16
CA GLY A 2 -18.41 40.72 15.09
C GLY A 2 -18.79 39.30 14.74
N LEU A 3 -19.32 39.09 13.54
CA LEU A 3 -19.50 37.76 12.95
C LEU A 3 -18.10 37.19 12.67
N ARG A 4 -17.55 36.42 13.61
CA ARG A 4 -16.38 35.57 13.34
C ARG A 4 -16.79 34.63 12.20
N ASN A 5 -16.20 34.84 11.03
CA ASN A 5 -16.27 33.94 9.90
C ASN A 5 -15.59 32.62 10.29
N LYS A 6 -16.30 31.77 11.06
CA LYS A 6 -15.86 30.44 11.45
C LYS A 6 -15.93 29.59 10.19
N ARG A 7 -14.87 29.59 9.40
CA ARG A 7 -14.68 28.59 8.34
C ARG A 7 -14.95 27.21 8.95
N PRO A 8 -15.84 26.38 8.38
CA PRO A 8 -16.13 25.07 8.94
C PRO A 8 -14.85 24.24 8.97
N HIS A 9 -14.49 23.77 10.16
CA HIS A 9 -13.28 22.95 10.42
C HIS A 9 -13.24 21.69 9.54
N ASN A 10 -14.41 21.24 9.08
CA ASN A 10 -14.60 20.03 8.30
C ASN A 10 -14.14 20.16 6.82
N MET A 11 -13.91 21.38 6.31
CA MET A 11 -13.43 21.59 4.93
C MET A 11 -11.91 21.55 4.78
N VAL A 12 -11.14 21.56 5.87
CA VAL A 12 -9.67 21.71 5.79
C VAL A 12 -8.94 20.37 5.60
N TYR A 13 -9.52 19.22 6.00
CA TYR A 13 -8.77 17.95 5.95
C TYR A 13 -9.57 16.69 5.57
N ALA A 14 -10.71 16.79 4.90
CA ALA A 14 -11.24 15.63 4.16
C ALA A 14 -10.47 15.46 2.85
N VAL A 15 -9.15 15.34 2.94
CA VAL A 15 -8.36 14.88 1.80
C VAL A 15 -8.63 13.39 1.72
N ASP A 16 -9.48 12.97 0.78
CA ASP A 16 -9.54 11.59 0.33
C ASP A 16 -8.15 11.20 -0.22
N ARG A 17 -7.20 10.88 0.67
CA ARG A 17 -5.81 10.53 0.30
C ARG A 17 -5.71 9.10 -0.21
N LYS A 18 -6.65 8.66 -1.07
CA LYS A 18 -6.29 7.74 -2.14
C LYS A 18 -5.44 8.51 -3.16
N GLY A 19 -4.32 9.09 -2.71
CA GLY A 19 -3.37 9.78 -3.57
C GLY A 19 -2.92 8.83 -4.67
N ALA A 20 -2.57 9.39 -5.84
CA ALA A 20 -2.18 8.65 -7.03
C ALA A 20 -1.28 7.45 -6.68
N LYS A 21 -1.43 6.35 -7.43
CA LYS A 21 -0.53 5.19 -7.36
C LYS A 21 0.88 5.67 -7.71
N SER A 22 1.62 6.19 -6.74
CA SER A 22 2.96 6.70 -6.99
C SER A 22 3.87 5.52 -7.31
N GLY A 23 4.78 5.69 -8.27
CA GLY A 23 5.74 4.65 -8.65
C GLY A 23 6.51 4.09 -7.44
N GLY A 24 6.77 4.93 -6.43
CA GLY A 24 7.37 4.49 -5.16
C GLY A 24 6.55 3.43 -4.40
N LYS A 25 5.22 3.54 -4.36
CA LYS A 25 4.36 2.52 -3.71
C LYS A 25 4.39 1.20 -4.45
N VAL A 26 4.45 1.25 -5.79
CA VAL A 26 4.56 0.07 -6.65
C VAL A 26 5.92 -0.60 -6.46
N ASN A 27 7.00 0.18 -6.56
CA ASN A 27 8.37 -0.31 -6.38
C ASN A 27 8.58 -0.91 -4.98
N ASN A 28 8.03 -0.29 -3.93
CA ASN A 28 8.13 -0.84 -2.58
C ASN A 28 7.34 -2.15 -2.42
N ALA A 29 6.18 -2.28 -3.07
CA ALA A 29 5.44 -3.54 -3.07
C ALA A 29 6.23 -4.65 -3.81
N ILE A 30 6.89 -4.32 -4.92
CA ILE A 30 7.75 -5.25 -5.67
C ILE A 30 8.96 -5.68 -4.82
N LYS A 31 9.66 -4.74 -4.18
CA LYS A 31 10.78 -5.04 -3.28
C LYS A 31 10.36 -5.95 -2.13
N HIS A 32 9.19 -5.67 -1.52
CA HIS A 32 8.67 -6.50 -0.44
C HIS A 32 8.32 -7.91 -0.92
N TYR A 33 7.71 -8.05 -2.10
CA TYR A 33 7.44 -9.35 -2.72
C TYR A 33 8.71 -10.17 -2.92
N LYS A 34 9.76 -9.58 -3.52
CA LYS A 34 11.05 -10.25 -3.75
C LYS A 34 11.72 -10.67 -2.44
N GLY A 35 11.65 -9.82 -1.41
CA GLY A 35 12.15 -10.16 -0.07
C GLY A 35 11.40 -11.32 0.59
N LEU A 36 10.09 -11.42 0.40
CA LEU A 36 9.30 -12.56 0.89
C LEU A 36 9.67 -13.85 0.16
N LEU A 37 9.89 -13.82 -1.16
CA LEU A 37 10.34 -15.00 -1.91
C LEU A 37 11.68 -15.52 -1.38
N ALA A 38 12.67 -14.64 -1.21
CA ALA A 38 13.97 -15.02 -0.66
C ALA A 38 13.87 -15.62 0.75
N ARG A 39 12.94 -15.12 1.58
CA ARG A 39 12.69 -15.71 2.91
C ARG A 39 11.95 -17.04 2.86
N ILE A 40 11.03 -17.23 1.92
CA ILE A 40 10.37 -18.53 1.72
C ILE A 40 11.39 -19.58 1.29
N GLU A 41 12.39 -19.21 0.47
CA GLU A 41 13.49 -20.10 0.10
C GLU A 41 14.40 -20.45 1.29
N PHE A 42 14.63 -19.51 2.21
CA PHE A 42 15.50 -19.72 3.37
C PHE A 42 14.81 -20.42 4.56
N GLU A 43 13.63 -19.95 4.96
CA GLU A 43 12.91 -20.40 6.16
C GLU A 43 11.88 -21.51 5.85
N GLY A 44 11.55 -21.71 4.57
CA GLY A 44 10.42 -22.51 4.14
C GLY A 44 9.07 -21.77 4.25
N ASN A 45 7.99 -22.50 4.00
CA ASN A 45 6.64 -21.91 3.92
C ASN A 45 5.99 -21.77 5.31
N THR A 46 6.24 -20.66 5.99
CA THR A 46 5.68 -20.37 7.31
C THR A 46 4.36 -19.60 7.24
N LEU A 47 3.53 -19.71 8.29
CA LEU A 47 2.21 -19.05 8.35
C LEU A 47 2.32 -17.52 8.24
N TRP A 48 3.35 -16.91 8.82
CA TRP A 48 3.55 -15.46 8.76
C TRP A 48 3.95 -14.99 7.35
N LEU A 49 4.73 -15.79 6.61
CA LEU A 49 5.08 -15.52 5.21
C LEU A 49 3.86 -15.62 4.30
N GLN A 50 3.00 -16.61 4.49
CA GLN A 50 1.73 -16.73 3.77
C GLN A 50 0.85 -15.49 4.01
N ASN A 51 0.69 -15.07 5.27
CA ASN A 51 -0.06 -13.88 5.63
C ASN A 51 0.56 -12.58 5.08
N ALA A 52 1.88 -12.49 5.02
CA ALA A 52 2.56 -11.35 4.42
C ALA A 52 2.35 -11.34 2.89
N MET A 53 2.40 -12.51 2.25
CA MET A 53 2.21 -12.67 0.82
C MET A 53 0.81 -12.25 0.38
N THR A 54 -0.24 -12.68 1.09
CA THR A 54 -1.63 -12.27 0.78
C THR A 54 -1.80 -10.74 0.81
N ARG A 55 -1.17 -10.06 1.77
CA ARG A 55 -1.18 -8.58 1.85
C ARG A 55 -0.46 -7.92 0.66
N VAL A 56 0.62 -8.50 0.16
CA VAL A 56 1.35 -7.98 -1.00
C VAL A 56 0.58 -8.21 -2.29
N LEU A 57 -0.02 -9.40 -2.45
CA LEU A 57 -0.89 -9.71 -3.58
C LEU A 57 -2.09 -8.76 -3.65
N ALA A 58 -2.69 -8.43 -2.50
CA ALA A 58 -3.75 -7.42 -2.44
C ALA A 58 -3.27 -6.02 -2.89
N LYS A 59 -2.03 -5.64 -2.55
CA LYS A 59 -1.41 -4.39 -3.05
C LYS A 59 -1.16 -4.45 -4.55
N PHE A 60 -0.69 -5.57 -5.10
CA PHE A 60 -0.51 -5.74 -6.53
C PHE A 60 -1.83 -5.64 -7.30
N LYS A 61 -2.90 -6.27 -6.80
CA LYS A 61 -4.26 -6.11 -7.36
C LYS A 61 -4.71 -4.65 -7.31
N LYS A 62 -4.51 -3.97 -6.18
CA LYS A 62 -4.81 -2.53 -6.05
C LYS A 62 -4.03 -1.69 -7.05
N TYR A 63 -2.77 -2.03 -7.30
CA TYR A 63 -1.89 -1.27 -8.18
C TYR A 63 -1.96 -1.69 -9.65
N ALA A 64 -2.69 -2.75 -10.00
CA ALA A 64 -2.71 -3.36 -11.34
C ALA A 64 -1.31 -3.81 -11.81
N VAL A 65 -0.53 -4.35 -10.87
CA VAL A 65 0.81 -4.86 -11.13
C VAL A 65 0.68 -6.34 -11.53
N ASN A 66 1.21 -6.69 -12.70
CA ASN A 66 1.20 -8.06 -13.20
C ASN A 66 2.43 -8.82 -12.69
N ILE A 67 2.20 -9.85 -11.87
CA ILE A 67 3.26 -10.66 -11.25
C ILE A 67 4.11 -11.39 -12.28
N ALA A 68 3.52 -11.82 -13.40
CA ALA A 68 4.25 -12.51 -14.48
C ALA A 68 5.26 -11.60 -15.22
N LYS A 69 5.25 -10.29 -14.94
CA LYS A 69 6.12 -9.28 -15.57
C LYS A 69 7.12 -8.66 -14.59
N ILE A 70 7.29 -9.21 -13.38
CA ILE A 70 8.15 -8.70 -12.27
C ILE A 70 9.38 -9.57 -12.06
#